data_AF-A0A6G0XY38-F1
#
_entry.id   AF-A0A6G0XY38-F1
#
_cell.length_a   1.000
_cell.length_b   1.000
_cell.length_c   1.000
_cell.angle_alpha   90.00
_cell.angle_beta   90.00
_cell.angle_gamma   90.00
#
_symmetry.space_group_name_H-M   'P 1'
#
loop_
_entity.id
_entity.type
_entity.pdbx_description
1 polymer ?
#
loop_
_entity_poly.entity_id
_entity_poly.type
_entity_poly.pdbx_seq_one_letter_code
_entity_poly.pdbx_strand_id
1 'polypeptide(L)'
;MADNHVEVDEADSGTKEDLKPGELESLVLPENWLFYPQFACAHSKRAFDGWVKQPSPCCAAASLAGALNVVYRMSRNLSKSLSHSDIMSFYRTHFQERHVQHKLQLETALCTSLDGLESAMLVTLEAKQLQYGGVGPAKLTKTLVRQCLHDCVKDNTTNDPGMKTLKEHLSQDSETLVAEEWDSNAMEFSNPMSSEWWMFNLTIYFHRMDGLAKLTRPEKPSTAICGNATVLDAATSIHNTGRTAPGTKLTSALFMGKKAPGCQVAISTTDSPMTQTQAWKQLWSKFTDGRTALIVHLKNHYALIFALREWNDNSKWTRQVLTARRGQRPTTWIDWDELRTTMLSCSGYKILSFTLEDN
;
A
#
# COMPACT_ATOMS: atom_id res chain seq x y z
N MET A 1 19.26 -15.23 -19.41
CA MET A 1 18.01 -16.02 -19.49
C MET A 1 16.89 -15.07 -19.12
N ALA A 2 16.07 -14.67 -20.10
CA ALA A 2 14.98 -13.73 -19.87
C ALA A 2 13.89 -14.46 -19.08
N ASP A 3 13.64 -13.97 -17.87
CA ASP A 3 12.57 -14.44 -17.01
C ASP A 3 11.25 -14.01 -17.66
N ASN A 4 10.57 -14.96 -18.31
CA ASN A 4 9.24 -14.73 -18.86
C ASN A 4 8.30 -14.48 -17.67
N HIS A 5 8.13 -13.21 -17.31
CA HIS A 5 7.10 -12.75 -16.40
C HIS A 5 5.74 -13.05 -17.05
N VAL A 6 5.23 -14.25 -16.78
CA VAL A 6 3.79 -14.54 -16.89
C VAL A 6 3.11 -13.46 -16.06
N GLU A 7 2.21 -12.68 -16.66
CA GLU A 7 1.25 -11.86 -15.92
C GLU A 7 0.44 -12.83 -15.05
N VAL A 8 0.92 -13.02 -13.83
CA VAL A 8 0.26 -13.85 -12.85
C VAL A 8 -1.01 -13.10 -12.48
N ASP A 9 -2.16 -13.64 -12.89
CA ASP A 9 -3.46 -13.03 -12.67
C ASP A 9 -3.62 -12.67 -11.18
N GLU A 10 -3.57 -11.37 -10.87
CA GLU A 10 -3.67 -10.84 -9.50
C GLU A 10 -5.13 -10.84 -9.00
N ALA A 11 -6.06 -11.23 -9.87
CA ALA A 11 -7.50 -11.23 -9.63
C ALA A 11 -7.96 -12.48 -8.86
N ASP A 12 -9.01 -12.32 -8.05
CA ASP A 12 -9.71 -13.47 -7.48
C ASP A 12 -10.38 -14.30 -8.59
N SER A 13 -10.28 -15.63 -8.49
CA SER A 13 -11.05 -16.54 -9.36
C SER A 13 -12.57 -16.32 -9.21
N GLY A 14 -13.33 -16.59 -10.27
CA GLY A 14 -14.81 -16.51 -10.26
C GLY A 14 -15.54 -17.56 -9.38
N THR A 15 -14.82 -18.33 -8.56
CA THR A 15 -15.39 -19.39 -7.72
C THR A 15 -16.24 -18.84 -6.56
N LYS A 16 -17.07 -19.72 -5.96
CA LYS A 16 -17.97 -19.38 -4.83
C LYS A 16 -17.20 -18.74 -3.68
N GLU A 17 -17.75 -17.65 -3.15
CA GLU A 17 -17.08 -16.71 -2.25
C GLU A 17 -17.08 -17.16 -0.79
N ASP A 18 -18.17 -17.82 -0.37
CA ASP A 18 -18.37 -18.26 1.00
C ASP A 18 -17.73 -19.62 1.23
N LEU A 19 -16.96 -19.73 2.32
CA LEU A 19 -16.52 -21.01 2.85
C LEU A 19 -17.69 -21.67 3.57
N LYS A 20 -17.98 -22.93 3.23
CA LYS A 20 -18.89 -23.75 4.02
C LYS A 20 -18.30 -23.98 5.42
N PRO A 21 -19.12 -24.26 6.46
CA PRO A 21 -18.61 -24.49 7.81
C PRO A 21 -17.45 -25.50 7.91
N GLY A 22 -17.55 -26.64 7.23
CA GLY A 22 -16.47 -27.65 7.20
C GLY A 22 -15.23 -27.22 6.41
N GLU A 23 -15.39 -26.35 5.41
CA GLU A 23 -14.25 -25.77 4.67
C GLU A 23 -13.48 -24.79 5.55
N LEU A 24 -14.17 -23.99 6.38
CA LEU A 24 -13.53 -23.09 7.33
C LEU A 24 -12.67 -23.86 8.35
N GLU A 25 -13.21 -24.94 8.92
CA GLU A 25 -12.47 -25.76 9.88
C GLU A 25 -11.22 -26.36 9.24
N SER A 26 -11.35 -26.96 8.05
CA SER A 26 -10.23 -27.51 7.29
C SER A 26 -9.19 -26.45 6.88
N LEU A 27 -9.63 -25.21 6.68
CA LEU A 27 -8.74 -24.12 6.34
C LEU A 27 -7.96 -23.65 7.56
N VAL A 28 -8.60 -23.56 8.74
CA VAL A 28 -7.96 -22.97 9.91
C VAL A 28 -7.12 -23.96 10.72
N LEU A 29 -7.58 -25.21 10.83
CA LEU A 29 -6.92 -26.25 11.61
C LEU A 29 -5.97 -27.09 10.74
N PRO A 30 -4.71 -27.32 11.13
CA PRO A 30 -3.84 -28.27 10.43
C PRO A 30 -4.35 -29.71 10.61
N GLU A 31 -4.14 -30.61 9.64
CA GLU A 31 -4.68 -31.98 9.67
C GLU A 31 -4.37 -32.75 10.97
N ASN A 32 -3.17 -32.53 11.53
CA ASN A 32 -2.66 -33.22 12.72
C ASN A 32 -2.85 -32.42 14.02
N TRP A 33 -3.76 -31.43 14.04
CA TRP A 33 -3.87 -30.51 15.18
C TRP A 33 -4.16 -31.20 16.52
N LEU A 34 -4.89 -32.33 16.49
CA LEU A 34 -5.20 -33.14 17.67
C LEU A 34 -3.99 -33.84 18.29
N PHE A 35 -2.88 -33.98 17.54
CA PHE A 35 -1.67 -34.63 18.00
C PHE A 35 -0.68 -33.67 18.67
N TYR A 36 -0.91 -32.36 18.59
CA TYR A 36 -0.04 -31.39 19.23
C TYR A 36 -0.42 -31.23 20.70
N PRO A 37 0.52 -31.45 21.64
CA PRO A 37 0.24 -31.31 23.08
C PRO A 37 -0.09 -29.87 23.47
N GLN A 38 0.36 -28.90 22.67
CA GLN A 38 0.03 -27.48 22.81
C GLN A 38 -0.32 -26.93 21.43
N PHE A 39 -1.58 -26.54 21.28
CA PHE A 39 -2.12 -25.94 20.06
C PHE A 39 -3.04 -24.79 20.44
N ALA A 40 -2.93 -23.67 19.72
CA ALA A 40 -3.86 -22.55 19.81
C ALA A 40 -4.17 -22.04 18.41
N CYS A 41 -5.45 -21.68 18.18
CA CYS A 41 -5.91 -21.06 16.95
C CYS A 41 -6.91 -19.96 17.28
N ALA A 42 -6.77 -18.81 16.65
CA ALA A 42 -7.74 -17.73 16.67
C ALA A 42 -8.10 -17.36 15.23
N HIS A 43 -9.38 -17.14 14.95
CA HIS A 43 -9.82 -16.70 13.63
C HIS A 43 -10.89 -15.60 13.77
N SER A 44 -10.94 -14.70 12.80
CA SER A 44 -11.89 -13.59 12.79
C SER A 44 -13.04 -13.91 11.85
N LYS A 45 -14.19 -14.32 12.41
CA LYS A 45 -15.42 -14.51 11.63
C LYS A 45 -15.77 -13.27 10.82
N ARG A 46 -15.55 -12.08 11.39
CA ARG A 46 -15.80 -10.80 10.69
C ARG A 46 -14.88 -10.62 9.49
N ALA A 47 -13.61 -11.03 9.56
CA ALA A 47 -12.70 -10.98 8.42
C ALA A 47 -13.18 -11.90 7.29
N PHE A 48 -13.62 -13.12 7.62
CA PHE A 48 -14.21 -14.05 6.65
C PHE A 48 -15.52 -13.53 6.02
N ASP A 49 -16.36 -12.86 6.82
CA ASP A 49 -17.65 -12.34 6.35
C ASP A 49 -17.53 -10.98 5.63
N GLY A 50 -16.44 -10.23 5.86
CA GLY A 50 -16.28 -8.83 5.44
C GLY A 50 -15.23 -8.58 4.36
N TRP A 51 -14.40 -9.56 3.98
CA TRP A 51 -13.41 -9.39 2.93
C TRP A 51 -14.05 -9.11 1.57
N VAL A 52 -13.32 -8.39 0.73
CA VAL A 52 -13.80 -7.86 -0.54
C VAL A 52 -12.94 -8.40 -1.66
N LYS A 53 -13.57 -8.91 -2.72
CA LYS A 53 -12.86 -9.40 -3.91
C LYS A 53 -12.03 -8.31 -4.58
N GLN A 54 -10.90 -8.72 -5.11
CA GLN A 54 -9.99 -7.92 -5.92
C GLN A 54 -10.12 -8.36 -7.40
N PRO A 55 -10.75 -7.55 -8.28
CA PRO A 55 -10.89 -7.87 -9.70
C PRO A 55 -9.69 -7.46 -10.57
N SER A 56 -8.78 -6.65 -10.04
CA SER A 56 -7.62 -6.09 -10.76
C SER A 56 -6.45 -5.87 -9.78
N PRO A 57 -5.31 -5.27 -10.17
CA PRO A 57 -4.23 -4.87 -9.26
C PRO A 57 -4.60 -3.79 -8.21
N CYS A 58 -5.74 -3.91 -7.53
CA CYS A 58 -6.32 -2.95 -6.60
C CYS A 58 -6.36 -3.46 -5.15
N CYS A 59 -5.38 -4.28 -4.76
CA CYS A 59 -5.31 -4.92 -3.44
C CYS A 59 -5.43 -3.95 -2.26
N ALA A 60 -4.86 -2.74 -2.35
CA ALA A 60 -4.94 -1.74 -1.29
C ALA A 60 -6.40 -1.30 -1.07
N ALA A 61 -7.14 -1.08 -2.16
CA ALA A 61 -8.55 -0.70 -2.12
C ALA A 61 -9.42 -1.83 -1.56
N ALA A 62 -9.23 -3.05 -2.06
CA ALA A 62 -10.01 -4.21 -1.61
C ALA A 62 -9.72 -4.57 -0.13
N SER A 63 -8.45 -4.53 0.28
CA SER A 63 -8.06 -4.78 1.67
C SER A 63 -8.60 -3.71 2.62
N LEU A 64 -8.54 -2.44 2.23
CA LEU A 64 -9.09 -1.35 3.05
C LEU A 64 -10.61 -1.46 3.18
N ALA A 65 -11.32 -1.72 2.08
CA ALA A 65 -12.76 -1.98 2.10
C ALA A 65 -13.09 -3.12 3.08
N GLY A 66 -12.35 -4.23 2.99
CA GLY A 66 -12.49 -5.36 3.88
C GLY A 66 -12.22 -5.02 5.35
N ALA A 67 -11.16 -4.28 5.64
CA ALA A 67 -10.84 -3.87 7.01
C ALA A 67 -11.92 -2.96 7.61
N LEU A 68 -12.42 -2.01 6.83
CA LEU A 68 -13.51 -1.13 7.25
C LEU A 68 -14.81 -1.91 7.47
N ASN A 69 -15.15 -2.85 6.58
CA ASN A 69 -16.28 -3.76 6.78
C ASN A 69 -16.14 -4.58 8.08
N VAL A 70 -14.95 -5.07 8.40
CA VAL A 70 -14.67 -5.80 9.65
C VAL A 70 -14.93 -4.94 10.89
N VAL A 71 -14.38 -3.73 10.94
CA VAL A 71 -14.52 -2.85 12.13
C VAL A 71 -15.95 -2.33 12.28
N TYR A 72 -16.64 -2.06 11.17
CA TYR A 72 -18.04 -1.64 11.16
C TYR A 72 -19.04 -2.80 11.21
N ARG A 73 -18.55 -4.05 11.32
CA ARG A 73 -19.37 -5.27 11.40
C ARG A 73 -20.32 -5.45 10.21
N MET A 74 -19.88 -5.05 9.02
CA MET A 74 -20.62 -5.20 7.79
C MET A 74 -20.19 -6.49 7.08
N SER A 75 -21.14 -7.38 6.80
CA SER A 75 -20.89 -8.55 5.93
C SER A 75 -20.91 -8.11 4.47
N ARG A 76 -20.03 -8.64 3.62
CA ARG A 76 -19.94 -8.30 2.19
C ARG A 76 -21.26 -8.42 1.40
N ASN A 77 -22.22 -9.20 1.90
CA ASN A 77 -23.53 -9.42 1.28
C ASN A 77 -24.54 -8.29 1.60
N LEU A 78 -24.20 -7.38 2.52
CA LEU A 78 -25.04 -6.24 2.84
C LEU A 78 -24.87 -5.14 1.79
N SER A 79 -25.97 -4.51 1.39
CA SER A 79 -25.97 -3.41 0.41
C SER A 79 -25.20 -2.16 0.87
N LYS A 80 -24.91 -2.03 2.17
CA LYS A 80 -24.15 -0.92 2.74
C LYS A 80 -22.65 -1.21 2.90
N SER A 81 -22.22 -2.43 2.62
CA SER A 81 -20.81 -2.81 2.75
C SER A 81 -19.97 -2.09 1.71
N LEU A 82 -18.79 -1.67 2.13
CA LEU A 82 -17.83 -1.03 1.24
C LEU A 82 -17.28 -2.08 0.28
N SER A 83 -17.24 -1.72 -0.99
CA SER A 83 -16.60 -2.46 -2.07
C SER A 83 -15.22 -1.87 -2.38
N HIS A 84 -14.41 -2.59 -3.17
CA HIS A 84 -13.15 -2.04 -3.68
C HIS A 84 -13.42 -0.81 -4.56
N SER A 85 -14.56 -0.75 -5.24
CA SER A 85 -14.93 0.36 -6.13
C SER A 85 -15.19 1.65 -5.34
N ASP A 86 -15.81 1.56 -4.16
CA ASP A 86 -16.00 2.71 -3.27
C ASP A 86 -14.65 3.32 -2.84
N ILE A 87 -13.71 2.45 -2.44
CA ILE A 87 -12.37 2.87 -2.04
C ILE A 87 -11.57 3.40 -3.24
N MET A 88 -11.69 2.78 -4.42
CA MET A 88 -11.06 3.27 -5.65
C MET A 88 -11.57 4.66 -6.04
N SER A 89 -12.87 4.91 -5.92
CA SER A 89 -13.45 6.23 -6.14
C SER A 89 -12.86 7.26 -5.18
N PHE A 90 -12.75 6.90 -3.89
CA PHE A 90 -12.11 7.76 -2.89
C PHE A 90 -10.64 8.05 -3.25
N TYR A 91 -9.84 7.01 -3.58
CA TYR A 91 -8.45 7.21 -3.96
C TYR A 91 -8.30 8.12 -5.18
N ARG A 92 -9.14 7.98 -6.21
CA ARG A 92 -9.08 8.86 -7.39
C ARG A 92 -9.29 10.33 -7.00
N THR A 93 -10.35 10.62 -6.24
CA THR A 93 -10.63 11.99 -5.78
C THR A 93 -9.49 12.52 -4.91
N HIS A 94 -9.04 11.72 -3.94
CA HIS A 94 -7.97 12.13 -3.02
C HIS A 94 -6.64 12.41 -3.75
N PHE A 95 -6.24 11.54 -4.70
CA PHE A 95 -5.04 11.76 -5.50
C PHE A 95 -5.18 12.94 -6.45
N GLN A 96 -6.36 13.15 -7.05
CA GLN A 96 -6.62 14.31 -7.91
C GLN A 96 -6.46 15.62 -7.13
N GLU A 97 -7.05 15.70 -5.94
CA GLU A 97 -6.95 16.88 -5.07
C GLU A 97 -5.50 17.15 -4.65
N ARG A 98 -4.78 16.12 -4.19
CA ARG A 98 -3.36 16.24 -3.82
C ARG A 98 -2.48 16.60 -5.01
N HIS A 99 -2.81 16.12 -6.21
CA HIS A 99 -2.11 16.47 -7.43
C HIS A 99 -2.28 17.94 -7.78
N VAL A 100 -3.53 18.44 -7.77
CA VAL A 100 -3.84 19.86 -8.02
C VAL A 100 -3.17 20.77 -6.98
N GLN A 101 -3.23 20.42 -5.70
CA GLN A 101 -2.56 21.18 -4.64
C GLN A 101 -1.03 21.20 -4.83
N HIS A 102 -0.43 20.07 -5.19
CA HIS A 102 1.00 19.99 -5.44
C HIS A 102 1.42 20.81 -6.67
N LYS A 103 0.63 20.78 -7.75
CA LYS A 103 0.83 21.64 -8.92
C LYS A 103 0.89 23.11 -8.50
N LEU A 104 -0.14 23.58 -7.79
CA LEU A 104 -0.22 24.99 -7.34
C LEU A 104 0.98 25.39 -6.47
N GLN A 105 1.42 24.51 -5.57
CA GLN A 105 2.58 24.77 -4.72
C GLN A 105 3.87 24.88 -5.53
N LEU A 106 4.07 23.99 -6.49
CA LEU A 106 5.23 24.03 -7.39
C LEU A 106 5.20 25.26 -8.30
N GLU A 107 4.05 25.60 -8.88
CA GLU A 107 3.90 26.80 -9.72
C GLU A 107 4.15 28.08 -8.91
N THR A 108 3.70 28.12 -7.66
CA THR A 108 3.99 29.22 -6.73
C THR A 108 5.49 29.31 -6.43
N ALA A 109 6.15 28.18 -6.14
CA ALA A 109 7.58 28.14 -5.81
C ALA A 109 8.48 28.49 -7.01
N LEU A 110 8.09 28.09 -8.21
CA LEU A 110 8.83 28.33 -9.45
C LEU A 110 8.45 29.64 -10.15
N CYS A 111 7.42 30.33 -9.66
CA CYS A 111 6.85 31.54 -10.25
C CYS A 111 6.49 31.36 -11.75
N THR A 112 6.07 30.16 -12.15
CA THR A 112 5.67 29.84 -13.53
C THR A 112 4.67 28.69 -13.56
N SER A 113 3.95 28.54 -14.68
CA SER A 113 3.06 27.40 -14.91
C SER A 113 3.83 26.14 -15.29
N LEU A 114 3.34 24.97 -14.86
CA LEU A 114 3.90 23.68 -15.23
C LEU A 114 3.37 23.11 -16.56
N ASP A 115 2.40 23.75 -17.21
CA ASP A 115 1.74 23.22 -18.42
C ASP A 115 2.72 22.91 -19.56
N GLY A 116 3.71 23.78 -19.76
CA GLY A 116 4.76 23.58 -20.76
C GLY A 116 5.66 22.38 -20.45
N LEU A 117 5.97 22.16 -19.17
CA LEU A 117 6.78 21.03 -18.73
C LEU A 117 6.00 19.71 -18.79
N GLU A 118 4.70 19.73 -18.43
CA GLU A 118 3.80 18.58 -18.59
C GLU A 118 3.70 18.13 -20.05
N SER A 119 3.56 19.10 -20.97
CA SER A 119 3.53 18.84 -22.41
C SER A 119 4.85 18.24 -22.90
N ALA A 120 5.98 18.79 -22.47
CA ALA A 120 7.31 18.27 -22.81
C ALA A 120 7.54 16.85 -22.27
N MET A 121 7.05 16.56 -21.05
CA MET A 121 7.11 15.23 -20.46
C MET A 121 6.33 14.21 -21.29
N LEU A 122 5.12 14.54 -21.75
CA LEU A 122 4.33 13.63 -22.60
C LEU A 122 5.08 13.29 -23.90
N VAL A 123 5.65 14.29 -24.59
CA VAL A 123 6.43 14.09 -25.81
C VAL A 123 7.67 13.21 -25.56
N THR A 124 8.37 13.46 -24.45
CA THR A 124 9.57 12.70 -24.08
C THR A 124 9.24 11.25 -23.72
N LEU A 125 8.14 11.01 -23.02
CA LEU A 125 7.65 9.67 -22.71
C LEU A 125 7.29 8.92 -24.00
N GLU A 126 6.54 9.54 -24.91
CA GLU A 126 6.15 8.95 -26.19
C GLU A 126 7.38 8.58 -27.04
N ALA A 127 8.38 9.48 -27.12
CA ALA A 127 9.63 9.21 -27.83
C ALA A 127 10.40 7.99 -27.27
N LYS A 128 10.24 7.69 -25.98
CA LYS A 128 10.81 6.52 -25.29
C LYS A 128 9.86 5.32 -25.24
N GLN A 129 8.70 5.38 -25.91
CA GLN A 129 7.64 4.36 -25.88
C GLN A 129 7.09 4.09 -24.47
N LEU A 130 7.11 5.10 -23.61
CA LEU A 130 6.56 5.10 -22.26
C LEU A 130 5.25 5.88 -22.23
N GLN A 131 4.41 5.59 -21.24
CA GLN A 131 3.20 6.37 -20.99
C GLN A 131 2.87 6.43 -19.50
N TYR A 132 2.22 7.50 -19.08
CA TYR A 132 1.60 7.54 -17.75
C TYR A 132 0.57 6.42 -17.63
N GLY A 133 0.63 5.67 -16.53
CA GLY A 133 -0.21 4.49 -16.41
C GLY A 133 0.14 3.41 -17.42
N GLY A 134 1.36 3.35 -17.94
CA GLY A 134 1.81 2.23 -18.78
C GLY A 134 1.99 0.92 -18.01
N VAL A 135 1.86 -0.20 -18.73
CA VAL A 135 2.15 -1.57 -18.27
C VAL A 135 3.17 -2.23 -19.19
N GLY A 136 3.81 -3.31 -18.73
CA GLY A 136 4.79 -4.06 -19.54
C GLY A 136 5.91 -3.15 -20.08
N PRO A 137 6.21 -3.19 -21.39
CA PRO A 137 7.23 -2.35 -22.02
C PRO A 137 7.01 -0.85 -21.87
N ALA A 138 5.74 -0.41 -21.76
CA ALA A 138 5.40 1.00 -21.63
C ALA A 138 5.42 1.50 -20.17
N LYS A 139 5.81 0.64 -19.21
CA LYS A 139 5.78 0.94 -17.77
C LYS A 139 6.76 2.05 -17.41
N LEU A 140 6.21 3.11 -16.81
CA LEU A 140 6.99 4.20 -16.26
C LEU A 140 7.44 3.88 -14.81
N THR A 141 8.75 3.87 -14.58
CA THR A 141 9.37 3.72 -13.24
C THR A 141 9.80 5.08 -12.70
N LYS A 142 10.01 5.21 -11.38
CA LYS A 142 10.49 6.47 -10.77
C LYS A 142 11.82 6.95 -11.39
N THR A 143 12.76 6.03 -11.62
CA THR A 143 14.04 6.34 -12.28
C THR A 143 13.84 6.90 -13.68
N LEU A 144 12.92 6.32 -14.45
CA LEU A 144 12.59 6.80 -15.80
C LEU A 144 11.86 8.15 -15.75
N VAL A 145 10.98 8.41 -14.77
CA VAL A 145 10.38 9.74 -14.56
C VAL A 145 11.46 10.79 -14.37
N ARG A 146 12.42 10.54 -13.46
CA ARG A 146 13.51 11.48 -13.18
C ARG A 146 14.38 11.72 -14.41
N GLN A 147 14.69 10.67 -15.16
CA GLN A 147 15.45 10.79 -16.41
C GLN A 147 14.70 11.62 -17.46
N CYS A 148 13.42 11.36 -17.70
CA CYS A 148 12.63 12.12 -18.66
C CYS A 148 12.48 13.58 -18.23
N LEU A 149 12.31 13.84 -16.93
CA LEU A 149 12.24 15.19 -16.38
C LEU A 149 13.54 15.95 -16.60
N HIS A 150 14.67 15.30 -16.35
CA HIS A 150 15.99 15.87 -16.62
C HIS A 150 16.17 16.22 -18.11
N ASP A 151 15.82 15.29 -19.01
CA ASP A 151 15.86 15.52 -20.46
C ASP A 151 14.96 16.72 -20.85
N CYS A 152 13.73 16.78 -20.32
CA CYS A 152 12.78 17.86 -20.60
C CYS A 152 13.29 19.23 -20.18
N VAL A 153 13.89 19.37 -18.99
CA VAL A 153 14.38 20.66 -18.50
C VAL A 153 15.65 21.08 -19.25
N LYS A 154 16.54 20.12 -19.56
CA LYS A 154 17.77 20.37 -20.32
C LYS A 154 17.48 20.85 -21.74
N ASP A 155 16.56 20.18 -22.44
CA ASP A 155 16.26 20.45 -23.85
C ASP A 155 15.20 21.54 -24.04
N ASN A 156 14.60 22.03 -22.96
CA ASN A 156 13.63 23.12 -23.02
C ASN A 156 14.27 24.36 -23.67
N THR A 157 13.62 25.03 -24.61
CA THR A 157 14.13 26.29 -25.22
C THR A 157 13.34 27.52 -24.81
N THR A 158 12.38 27.38 -23.89
CA THR A 158 11.55 28.52 -23.44
C THR A 158 12.39 29.53 -22.66
N ASN A 159 12.06 30.81 -22.84
CA ASN A 159 12.61 31.93 -22.07
C ASN A 159 11.82 32.18 -20.77
N ASP A 160 11.07 31.19 -20.30
CA ASP A 160 10.30 31.30 -19.07
C ASP A 160 11.26 31.45 -17.86
N PRO A 161 11.03 32.42 -16.95
CA PRO A 161 11.89 32.63 -15.80
C PRO A 161 12.08 31.38 -14.91
N GLY A 162 11.02 30.63 -14.64
CA GLY A 162 11.09 29.43 -13.82
C GLY A 162 11.87 28.32 -14.52
N MET A 163 11.68 28.14 -15.82
CA MET A 163 12.46 27.16 -16.60
C MET A 163 13.96 27.53 -16.66
N LYS A 164 14.28 28.82 -16.74
CA LYS A 164 15.67 29.29 -16.66
C LYS A 164 16.26 28.94 -15.29
N THR A 165 15.53 29.18 -14.20
CA THR A 165 15.95 28.80 -12.85
C THR A 165 16.20 27.29 -12.74
N LEU A 166 15.31 26.45 -13.29
CA LEU A 166 15.50 24.99 -13.26
C LEU A 166 16.78 24.54 -13.99
N LYS A 167 17.09 25.13 -15.15
CA LYS A 167 18.33 24.85 -15.90
C LYS A 167 19.61 25.28 -15.18
N GLU A 168 19.56 26.44 -14.51
CA GLU A 168 20.69 26.93 -13.72
C GLU A 168 21.03 25.95 -12.59
N HIS A 169 20.01 25.37 -11.95
CA HIS A 169 20.22 24.35 -10.90
C HIS A 169 20.67 22.99 -11.45
N LEU A 170 20.16 22.55 -12.61
CA LEU A 170 20.65 21.32 -13.27
C LEU A 170 22.15 21.35 -13.53
N SER A 171 22.69 22.52 -13.88
CA SER A 171 24.11 22.68 -14.19
C SER A 171 25.02 22.51 -12.96
N GLN A 172 24.44 22.52 -11.75
CA GLN A 172 25.14 22.38 -10.48
C GLN A 172 24.98 20.97 -9.86
N ASP A 173 24.06 20.16 -10.38
CA ASP A 173 23.76 18.83 -9.85
C ASP A 173 24.82 17.81 -10.36
N SER A 174 25.66 17.34 -9.44
CA SER A 174 26.54 16.19 -9.66
C SER A 174 25.71 14.93 -9.88
N GLU A 175 26.01 14.13 -10.92
CA GLU A 175 25.30 12.91 -11.40
C GLU A 175 25.16 11.74 -10.39
N THR A 176 25.10 11.99 -9.09
CA THR A 176 24.86 10.97 -8.07
C THR A 176 23.38 10.61 -8.03
N LEU A 177 22.97 9.70 -8.91
CA LEU A 177 21.67 9.04 -8.93
C LEU A 177 21.53 8.09 -7.72
N VAL A 178 21.29 8.63 -6.53
CA VAL A 178 21.01 7.78 -5.35
C VAL A 178 19.55 7.37 -5.37
N ALA A 179 19.31 6.06 -5.45
CA ALA A 179 18.00 5.45 -5.30
C ALA A 179 17.57 5.48 -3.84
N GLU A 180 17.09 6.63 -3.37
CA GLU A 180 16.54 6.76 -2.03
C GLU A 180 15.07 6.32 -1.99
N GLU A 181 14.70 5.62 -0.91
CA GLU A 181 13.31 5.23 -0.61
C GLU A 181 12.52 6.49 -0.22
N TRP A 182 12.03 7.24 -1.21
CA TRP A 182 11.18 8.40 -0.96
C TRP A 182 9.73 7.98 -0.72
N ASP A 183 9.18 8.42 0.42
CA ASP A 183 7.74 8.32 0.68
C ASP A 183 7.00 9.25 -0.29
N SER A 184 6.20 8.66 -1.19
CA SER A 184 5.37 9.39 -2.15
C SER A 184 4.37 10.37 -1.52
N ASN A 185 4.14 10.26 -0.21
CA ASN A 185 3.31 11.18 0.57
C ASN A 185 4.11 12.31 1.24
N ALA A 186 5.42 12.19 1.39
CA ALA A 186 6.26 13.23 1.98
C ALA A 186 6.49 14.33 0.94
N MET A 187 6.03 15.54 1.25
CA MET A 187 6.52 16.75 0.60
C MET A 187 7.66 17.30 1.46
N GLU A 188 8.75 17.69 0.82
CA GLU A 188 9.79 18.41 1.52
C GLU A 188 9.45 19.90 1.58
N PHE A 189 9.33 20.41 2.80
CA PHE A 189 9.19 21.84 3.08
C PHE A 189 10.55 22.53 3.28
N SER A 190 11.65 21.90 2.84
CA SER A 190 12.98 22.49 2.84
C SER A 190 13.03 23.70 1.88
N ASN A 191 14.14 24.45 1.93
CA ASN A 191 14.30 25.70 1.17
C ASN A 191 13.95 25.47 -0.32
N PRO A 192 12.91 26.10 -0.88
CA PRO A 192 12.33 25.79 -2.20
C PRO A 192 13.24 26.06 -3.41
N MET A 193 14.52 26.31 -3.16
CA MET A 193 15.54 26.75 -4.11
C MET A 193 16.87 25.99 -3.93
N SER A 194 16.92 24.87 -3.21
CA SER A 194 18.09 23.97 -3.34
C SER A 194 18.00 23.18 -4.64
N SER A 195 19.14 22.82 -5.24
CA SER A 195 19.17 21.99 -6.45
C SER A 195 18.45 20.65 -6.26
N GLU A 196 18.51 20.11 -5.04
CA GLU A 196 17.87 18.84 -4.68
C GLU A 196 16.34 18.96 -4.52
N TRP A 197 15.84 20.11 -4.03
CA TRP A 197 14.42 20.29 -3.70
C TRP A 197 13.50 20.20 -4.91
N TRP A 198 13.79 20.94 -5.98
CA TRP A 198 12.88 21.02 -7.12
C TRP A 198 12.83 19.69 -7.87
N MET A 199 13.98 19.02 -8.03
CA MET A 199 14.06 17.74 -8.74
C MET A 199 13.29 16.67 -7.97
N PHE A 200 13.44 16.65 -6.64
CA PHE A 200 12.66 15.78 -5.75
C PHE A 200 11.15 16.02 -5.91
N ASN A 201 10.69 17.26 -5.73
CA ASN A 201 9.26 17.56 -5.74
C ASN A 201 8.63 17.41 -7.13
N LEU A 202 9.30 17.82 -8.22
CA LEU A 202 8.82 17.57 -9.59
C LEU A 202 8.80 16.08 -9.93
N THR A 203 9.79 15.30 -9.47
CA THR A 203 9.75 13.83 -9.64
C THR A 203 8.55 13.23 -8.94
N ILE A 204 8.26 13.65 -7.69
CA ILE A 204 7.06 13.23 -6.97
C ILE A 204 5.79 13.67 -7.69
N TYR A 205 5.75 14.88 -8.21
CA TYR A 205 4.62 15.43 -8.98
C TYR A 205 4.28 14.54 -10.18
N PHE A 206 5.24 14.29 -11.07
CA PHE A 206 5.04 13.44 -12.24
C PHE A 206 4.83 11.97 -11.89
N HIS A 207 5.38 11.49 -10.76
CA HIS A 207 5.07 10.16 -10.26
C HIS A 207 3.62 10.05 -9.75
N ARG A 208 3.06 11.12 -9.16
CA ARG A 208 1.64 11.18 -8.81
C ARG A 208 0.76 11.23 -10.05
N MET A 209 1.15 11.93 -11.12
CA MET A 209 0.46 11.88 -12.41
C MET A 209 0.39 10.44 -12.96
N ASP A 210 1.53 9.74 -12.98
CA ASP A 210 1.59 8.32 -13.35
C ASP A 210 0.67 7.45 -12.48
N GLY A 211 0.71 7.65 -11.16
CA GLY A 211 -0.14 6.94 -10.21
C GLY A 211 -1.63 7.20 -10.41
N LEU A 212 -2.02 8.44 -10.66
CA LEU A 212 -3.39 8.82 -10.98
C LEU A 212 -3.86 8.13 -12.27
N ALA A 213 -3.04 8.15 -13.32
CA ALA A 213 -3.32 7.42 -14.56
C ALA A 213 -3.50 5.91 -14.32
N LYS A 214 -2.73 5.31 -13.42
CA LYS A 214 -2.89 3.90 -12.99
C LYS A 214 -4.21 3.64 -12.27
N LEU A 215 -4.66 4.56 -11.42
CA LEU A 215 -5.92 4.47 -10.68
C LEU A 215 -7.15 4.64 -11.58
N THR A 216 -7.03 5.45 -12.63
CA THR A 216 -8.12 5.80 -13.54
C THR A 216 -8.17 4.97 -14.83
N ARG A 217 -7.27 3.99 -15.00
CA ARG A 217 -7.31 3.08 -16.16
C ARG A 217 -8.72 2.49 -16.32
N PRO A 218 -9.29 2.51 -17.55
CA PRO A 218 -10.57 1.89 -17.82
C PRO A 218 -10.53 0.38 -17.55
N GLU A 219 -9.44 -0.25 -17.95
CA GLU A 219 -9.19 -1.68 -17.76
C GLU A 219 -8.16 -1.91 -16.65
N LYS A 220 -8.47 -2.84 -15.75
CA LYS A 220 -7.60 -3.26 -14.64
C LYS A 220 -6.94 -2.08 -13.90
N PRO A 221 -7.73 -1.20 -13.25
CA PRO A 221 -7.18 -0.11 -12.46
C PRO A 221 -6.28 -0.65 -11.34
N SER A 222 -5.26 0.13 -10.99
CA SER A 222 -4.16 -0.33 -10.14
C SER A 222 -3.94 0.60 -8.95
N THR A 223 -3.83 0.04 -7.75
CA THR A 223 -3.48 0.76 -6.52
C THR A 223 -1.98 0.76 -6.22
N ALA A 224 -1.12 0.48 -7.21
CA ALA A 224 0.34 0.44 -7.00
C ALA A 224 0.95 1.76 -6.50
N ILE A 225 0.26 2.90 -6.64
CA ILE A 225 0.68 4.19 -6.08
C ILE A 225 0.28 4.35 -4.60
N CYS A 226 -0.64 3.53 -4.11
CA CYS A 226 -1.17 3.63 -2.75
C CYS A 226 -0.24 2.92 -1.76
N GLY A 227 0.59 3.69 -1.06
CA GLY A 227 1.41 3.20 0.05
C GLY A 227 0.66 3.17 1.39
N ASN A 228 1.34 2.75 2.47
CA ASN A 228 0.72 2.62 3.79
C ASN A 228 0.06 3.91 4.28
N ALA A 229 0.75 5.06 4.17
CA ALA A 229 0.19 6.34 4.59
C ALA A 229 -1.11 6.67 3.85
N THR A 230 -1.16 6.44 2.53
CA THR A 230 -2.38 6.59 1.73
C THR A 230 -3.53 5.68 2.22
N VAL A 231 -3.23 4.44 2.61
CA VAL A 231 -4.24 3.51 3.15
C VAL A 231 -4.77 3.99 4.51
N LEU A 232 -3.89 4.46 5.39
CA LEU A 232 -4.26 4.98 6.72
C LEU A 232 -5.04 6.29 6.63
N ASP A 233 -4.60 7.22 5.78
CA ASP A 233 -5.27 8.51 5.53
C ASP A 233 -6.68 8.26 4.99
N ALA A 234 -6.81 7.36 4.00
CA ALA A 234 -8.11 7.01 3.44
C ALA A 234 -9.06 6.39 4.46
N ALA A 235 -8.58 5.49 5.33
CA ALA A 235 -9.39 4.96 6.43
C ALA A 235 -9.96 6.08 7.30
N THR A 236 -9.11 7.02 7.71
CA THR A 236 -9.49 8.15 8.57
C THR A 236 -10.47 9.08 7.86
N SER A 237 -10.21 9.46 6.62
CA SER A 237 -11.09 10.34 5.84
C SER A 237 -12.45 9.69 5.54
N ILE A 238 -12.48 8.42 5.17
CA ILE A 238 -13.74 7.69 4.92
C ILE A 238 -14.56 7.58 6.20
N HIS A 239 -13.93 7.32 7.34
CA HIS A 239 -14.61 7.31 8.62
C HIS A 239 -15.23 8.68 8.96
N ASN A 240 -14.44 9.75 8.84
CA ASN A 240 -14.86 11.11 9.22
C ASN A 240 -15.94 11.69 8.30
N THR A 241 -15.98 11.28 7.03
CA THR A 241 -16.97 11.74 6.04
C THR A 241 -18.16 10.78 5.90
N GLY A 242 -18.02 9.56 6.41
CA GLY A 242 -19.03 8.52 6.32
C GLY A 242 -20.19 8.70 7.31
N ARG A 243 -21.25 7.93 7.09
CA ARG A 243 -22.40 7.84 8.00
C ARG A 243 -22.15 6.83 9.12
N THR A 244 -21.01 6.88 9.79
CA THR A 244 -20.75 6.02 10.96
C THR A 244 -21.54 6.51 12.16
N ALA A 245 -21.76 5.63 13.14
CA ALA A 245 -22.48 5.98 14.35
C ALA A 245 -21.82 7.20 15.03
N PRO A 246 -22.60 8.21 15.45
CA PRO A 246 -22.08 9.30 16.27
C PRO A 246 -21.38 8.74 17.52
N GLY A 247 -20.20 9.25 17.86
CA GLY A 247 -19.50 8.85 19.08
C GLY A 247 -18.51 7.68 18.95
N THR A 248 -18.20 7.23 17.73
CA THR A 248 -17.08 6.29 17.51
C THR A 248 -15.89 7.01 16.88
N LYS A 249 -14.68 6.56 17.22
CA LYS A 249 -13.44 7.03 16.62
C LYS A 249 -12.70 5.85 15.97
N LEU A 250 -12.29 6.01 14.72
CA LEU A 250 -11.41 5.06 14.05
C LEU A 250 -9.95 5.47 14.25
N THR A 251 -9.17 4.60 14.90
CA THR A 251 -7.71 4.73 14.97
C THR A 251 -7.07 3.82 13.92
N SER A 252 -6.29 4.40 13.01
CA SER A 252 -5.50 3.65 12.01
C SER A 252 -4.01 3.88 12.25
N ALA A 253 -3.19 2.82 12.24
CA ALA A 253 -1.75 2.93 12.53
C ALA A 253 -0.87 1.91 11.79
N LEU A 254 0.41 2.26 11.65
CA LEU A 254 1.48 1.30 11.38
C LEU A 254 1.66 0.43 12.63
N PHE A 255 1.11 -0.78 12.63
CA PHE A 255 1.14 -1.63 13.81
C PHE A 255 2.47 -2.33 13.99
N MET A 256 2.98 -3.04 12.96
CA MET A 256 4.15 -3.90 13.13
C MET A 256 5.04 -3.96 11.89
N GLY A 257 6.36 -3.95 12.08
CA GLY A 257 7.36 -4.24 11.06
C GLY A 257 8.70 -3.55 11.33
N LYS A 258 9.59 -3.45 10.32
CA LYS A 258 10.89 -2.76 10.47
C LYS A 258 10.71 -1.36 11.08
N LYS A 259 11.53 -1.00 12.06
CA LYS A 259 11.46 0.29 12.79
C LYS A 259 11.31 1.47 11.82
N ALA A 260 10.25 2.25 12.02
CA ALA A 260 9.93 3.48 11.29
C ALA A 260 9.12 4.42 12.21
N PRO A 261 9.10 5.74 11.96
CA PRO A 261 8.25 6.66 12.72
C PRO A 261 6.79 6.19 12.75
N GLY A 262 6.16 6.23 13.93
CA GLY A 262 4.76 5.81 14.12
C GLY A 262 4.50 4.30 14.13
N CYS A 263 5.51 3.44 13.92
CA CYS A 263 5.36 1.99 14.00
C CYS A 263 5.28 1.53 15.47
N GLN A 264 4.16 0.93 15.88
CA GLN A 264 3.91 0.56 17.28
C GLN A 264 4.80 -0.59 17.77
N VAL A 265 4.98 -1.62 16.94
CA VAL A 265 5.79 -2.80 17.21
C VAL A 265 6.92 -2.88 16.21
N ALA A 266 8.09 -2.37 16.60
CA ALA A 266 9.30 -2.46 15.80
C ALA A 266 9.90 -3.87 15.88
N ILE A 267 10.29 -4.43 14.74
CA ILE A 267 11.06 -5.67 14.66
C ILE A 267 12.44 -5.43 14.04
N SER A 268 13.41 -6.27 14.40
CA SER A 268 14.80 -6.21 13.95
C SER A 268 15.32 -7.57 13.48
N THR A 269 16.34 -7.55 12.62
CA THR A 269 17.15 -8.73 12.26
C THR A 269 17.97 -9.26 13.44
N THR A 270 18.18 -8.43 14.47
CA THR A 270 18.94 -8.76 15.68
C THR A 270 18.05 -9.18 16.86
N ASP A 271 16.73 -9.37 16.64
CA ASP A 271 15.80 -9.75 17.71
C ASP A 271 16.10 -11.16 18.24
N SER A 272 16.24 -11.28 19.56
CA SER A 272 16.37 -12.57 20.24
C SER A 272 15.11 -13.45 20.05
N PRO A 273 15.20 -14.79 20.21
CA PRO A 273 14.01 -15.66 20.14
C PRO A 273 12.88 -15.26 21.10
N MET A 274 13.23 -14.72 22.26
CA MET A 274 12.27 -14.18 23.24
C MET A 274 11.57 -12.92 22.72
N THR A 275 12.33 -11.98 22.15
CA THR A 275 11.79 -10.76 21.51
C THR A 275 10.86 -11.10 20.35
N GLN A 276 11.23 -12.08 19.51
CA GLN A 276 10.38 -12.55 18.41
C GLN A 276 9.08 -13.19 18.90
N THR A 277 9.16 -13.91 20.03
CA THR A 277 7.98 -14.46 20.71
C THR A 277 7.09 -13.36 21.27
N GLN A 278 7.67 -12.33 21.88
CA GLN A 278 6.91 -11.19 22.38
C GLN A 278 6.19 -10.44 21.24
N ALA A 279 6.86 -10.20 20.11
CA ALA A 279 6.25 -9.60 18.93
C ALA A 279 5.06 -10.43 18.40
N TRP A 280 5.21 -11.76 18.36
CA TRP A 280 4.09 -12.66 18.02
C TRP A 280 2.91 -12.53 18.99
N LYS A 281 3.17 -12.47 20.31
CA LYS A 281 2.11 -12.28 21.30
C LYS A 281 1.42 -10.92 21.21
N GLN A 282 2.15 -9.87 20.81
CA GLN A 282 1.55 -8.57 20.52
C GLN A 282 0.64 -8.63 19.28
N LEU A 283 1.06 -9.32 18.21
CA LEU A 283 0.20 -9.59 17.05
C LEU A 283 -1.06 -10.36 17.45
N TRP A 284 -0.89 -11.43 18.25
CA TRP A 284 -2.00 -12.24 18.74
C TRP A 284 -3.01 -11.40 19.52
N SER A 285 -2.52 -10.64 20.52
CA SER A 285 -3.34 -9.75 21.33
C SER A 285 -4.13 -8.76 20.47
N LYS A 286 -3.45 -8.07 19.54
CA LYS A 286 -4.06 -7.09 18.64
C LYS A 286 -5.07 -7.72 17.67
N PHE A 287 -4.82 -8.93 17.20
CA PHE A 287 -5.74 -9.67 16.32
C PHE A 287 -6.99 -10.14 17.06
N THR A 288 -6.84 -10.57 18.31
CA THR A 288 -7.97 -11.04 19.14
C THR A 288 -8.79 -9.91 19.77
N ASP A 289 -8.37 -8.65 19.59
CA ASP A 289 -9.21 -7.51 19.91
C ASP A 289 -10.40 -7.47 18.96
N GLY A 290 -11.60 -7.73 19.50
CA GLY A 290 -12.86 -7.82 18.74
C GLY A 290 -13.31 -6.51 18.06
N ARG A 291 -12.50 -5.45 18.12
CA ARG A 291 -12.72 -4.15 17.46
C ARG A 291 -11.63 -3.78 16.46
N THR A 292 -10.67 -4.67 16.23
CA THR A 292 -9.53 -4.43 15.34
C THR A 292 -9.63 -5.27 14.06
N ALA A 293 -9.29 -4.65 12.93
CA ALA A 293 -8.94 -5.33 11.69
C ALA A 293 -7.44 -5.13 11.41
N LEU A 294 -6.79 -6.14 10.85
CA LEU A 294 -5.39 -6.10 10.48
C LEU A 294 -5.22 -6.35 8.98
N ILE A 295 -4.43 -5.49 8.33
CA ILE A 295 -3.97 -5.68 6.96
C ILE A 295 -2.47 -5.95 7.00
N VAL A 296 -2.00 -6.97 6.31
CA VAL A 296 -0.57 -7.18 6.05
C VAL A 296 -0.21 -6.61 4.68
N HIS A 297 0.85 -5.81 4.62
CA HIS A 297 1.49 -5.37 3.40
C HIS A 297 2.68 -6.28 3.12
N LEU A 298 2.50 -7.19 2.16
CA LEU A 298 3.53 -8.02 1.57
C LEU A 298 4.22 -7.26 0.41
N LYS A 299 4.98 -7.97 -0.44
CA LYS A 299 5.85 -7.31 -1.43
C LYS A 299 5.17 -6.28 -2.33
N ASN A 300 4.08 -6.65 -2.99
CA ASN A 300 3.29 -5.78 -3.86
C ASN A 300 1.79 -5.97 -3.59
N HIS A 301 1.45 -6.37 -2.36
CA HIS A 301 0.12 -6.88 -2.06
C HIS A 301 -0.30 -6.55 -0.64
N TYR A 302 -1.45 -5.90 -0.51
CA TYR A 302 -2.16 -5.76 0.74
C TYR A 302 -3.18 -6.90 0.86
N ALA A 303 -3.31 -7.48 2.05
CA ALA A 303 -4.32 -8.49 2.34
C ALA A 303 -4.75 -8.43 3.81
N LEU A 304 -5.99 -8.84 4.10
CA LEU A 304 -6.44 -9.04 5.49
C LEU A 304 -5.70 -10.20 6.16
N ILE A 305 -5.56 -10.10 7.49
CA ILE A 305 -5.23 -11.25 8.34
C ILE A 305 -6.54 -11.88 8.82
N PHE A 306 -6.73 -13.17 8.54
CA PHE A 306 -7.98 -13.88 8.80
C PHE A 306 -7.91 -14.80 10.03
N ALA A 307 -6.74 -15.37 10.31
CA ALA A 307 -6.51 -16.26 11.42
C ALA A 307 -5.04 -16.29 11.84
N LEU A 308 -4.80 -16.69 13.07
CA LEU A 308 -3.49 -16.97 13.65
C LEU A 308 -3.53 -18.37 14.25
N ARG A 309 -2.44 -19.12 14.13
CA ARG A 309 -2.27 -20.38 14.84
C ARG A 309 -0.84 -20.58 15.32
N GLU A 310 -0.70 -21.29 16.42
CA GLU A 310 0.60 -21.71 16.92
C GLU A 310 0.51 -23.09 17.55
N TRP A 311 1.59 -23.85 17.47
CA TRP A 311 1.70 -25.14 18.13
C TRP A 311 3.15 -25.45 18.51
N ASN A 312 3.31 -26.30 19.51
CA ASN A 312 4.60 -26.84 19.92
C ASN A 312 4.73 -28.27 19.41
N ASP A 313 5.78 -28.52 18.63
CA ASP A 313 6.19 -29.84 18.18
C ASP A 313 7.62 -30.10 18.68
N ASN A 314 7.76 -30.98 19.68
CA ASN A 314 9.05 -31.37 20.25
C ASN A 314 9.95 -30.17 20.64
N SER A 315 9.40 -29.22 21.40
CA SER A 315 10.06 -27.97 21.83
C SER A 315 10.31 -26.94 20.73
N LYS A 316 9.89 -27.19 19.49
CA LYS A 316 9.88 -26.19 18.41
C LYS A 316 8.50 -25.57 18.28
N TRP A 317 8.43 -24.25 18.41
CA TRP A 317 7.20 -23.50 18.15
C TRP A 317 7.06 -23.21 16.66
N THR A 318 5.92 -23.59 16.09
CA THR A 318 5.49 -23.12 14.76
C THR A 318 4.38 -22.11 14.94
N ARG A 319 4.44 -21.00 14.20
CA ARG A 319 3.50 -19.87 14.26
C ARG A 319 3.17 -19.44 12.85
N GLN A 320 1.90 -19.27 12.54
CA GLN A 320 1.45 -18.98 11.18
C GLN A 320 0.31 -17.97 11.16
N VAL A 321 0.26 -17.19 10.07
CA VAL A 321 -0.77 -16.19 9.78
C VAL A 321 -1.53 -16.60 8.53
N LEU A 322 -2.86 -16.69 8.60
CA LEU A 322 -3.70 -16.94 7.43
C LEU A 322 -4.03 -15.63 6.73
N THR A 323 -3.67 -15.54 5.46
CA THR A 323 -3.89 -14.36 4.61
C THR A 323 -4.05 -14.77 3.14
N ALA A 324 -3.96 -13.80 2.23
CA ALA A 324 -3.93 -13.99 0.79
C ALA A 324 -2.56 -13.54 0.24
N ARG A 325 -1.98 -14.33 -0.67
CA ARG A 325 -0.80 -13.90 -1.45
C ARG A 325 -1.18 -13.32 -2.82
N ARG A 326 -2.40 -13.62 -3.27
CA ARG A 326 -3.01 -13.21 -4.54
C ARG A 326 -4.51 -13.07 -4.31
N GLY A 327 -5.15 -12.13 -5.02
CA GLY A 327 -6.55 -11.80 -4.76
C GLY A 327 -6.77 -11.42 -3.29
N GLN A 328 -7.97 -11.60 -2.76
CA GLN A 328 -8.27 -11.31 -1.35
C GLN A 328 -8.84 -12.51 -0.60
N ARG A 329 -9.01 -13.64 -1.29
CA ARG A 329 -9.53 -14.87 -0.68
C ARG A 329 -8.52 -15.46 0.32
N PRO A 330 -8.93 -15.79 1.56
CA PRO A 330 -8.07 -16.44 2.55
C PRO A 330 -7.69 -17.85 2.08
N THR A 331 -6.43 -18.03 1.70
CA THR A 331 -5.98 -19.27 1.04
C THR A 331 -4.61 -19.73 1.49
N THR A 332 -3.84 -18.89 2.19
CA THR A 332 -2.42 -19.19 2.46
C THR A 332 -2.06 -18.92 3.91
N TRP A 333 -1.51 -19.95 4.56
CA TRP A 333 -0.79 -19.81 5.81
C TRP A 333 0.66 -19.40 5.52
N ILE A 334 1.11 -18.30 6.13
CA ILE A 334 2.48 -17.79 6.06
C ILE A 334 3.16 -18.04 7.41
N ASP A 335 4.35 -18.63 7.40
CA ASP A 335 5.14 -18.81 8.60
C ASP A 335 5.56 -17.47 9.19
N TRP A 336 5.57 -17.37 10.52
CA TRP A 336 5.95 -16.14 11.22
C TRP A 336 7.35 -15.67 10.83
N ASP A 337 8.31 -16.58 10.69
CA ASP A 337 9.68 -16.27 10.30
C ASP A 337 9.75 -15.72 8.86
N GLU A 338 8.93 -16.26 7.95
CA GLU A 338 8.83 -15.77 6.57
C GLU A 338 8.19 -14.38 6.52
N LEU A 339 7.10 -14.17 7.27
CA LEU A 339 6.43 -12.88 7.37
C LEU A 339 7.36 -11.81 7.96
N ARG A 340 8.13 -12.15 9.01
CA ARG A 340 9.16 -11.27 9.58
C ARG A 340 10.24 -10.92 8.56
N THR A 341 10.76 -11.92 7.84
CA THR A 341 11.77 -11.73 6.79
C THR A 341 11.26 -10.76 5.72
N THR A 342 10.00 -10.93 5.31
CA THR A 342 9.34 -10.00 4.39
C THR A 342 9.28 -8.59 4.99
N MET A 343 8.75 -8.41 6.20
CA MET A 343 8.68 -7.07 6.83
C MET A 343 10.04 -6.39 7.08
N LEU A 344 11.12 -7.18 7.16
CA LEU A 344 12.49 -6.66 7.34
C LEU A 344 13.17 -6.31 6.00
N SER A 345 12.73 -6.89 4.88
CA SER A 345 13.36 -6.64 3.57
C SER A 345 13.09 -5.26 2.99
N CYS A 346 11.99 -4.60 3.39
CA CYS A 346 11.68 -3.22 2.97
C CYS A 346 10.98 -2.47 4.11
N SER A 347 11.30 -1.18 4.26
CA SER A 347 10.68 -0.30 5.25
C SER A 347 9.17 -0.13 5.02
N GLY A 348 8.69 -0.30 3.78
CA GLY A 348 7.28 -0.23 3.41
C GLY A 348 6.43 -1.43 3.83
N TYR A 349 7.03 -2.61 4.07
CA TYR A 349 6.28 -3.81 4.43
C TYR A 349 5.97 -3.82 5.92
N LYS A 350 4.66 -3.85 6.24
CA LYS A 350 4.10 -3.59 7.57
C LYS A 350 2.79 -4.34 7.76
N ILE A 351 2.43 -4.60 9.01
CA ILE A 351 1.04 -4.85 9.40
C ILE A 351 0.44 -3.51 9.80
N LEU A 352 -0.72 -3.18 9.24
CA LEU A 352 -1.53 -2.02 9.56
C LEU A 352 -2.67 -2.46 10.48
N SER A 353 -3.02 -1.62 11.46
CA SER A 353 -4.19 -1.86 12.32
C SER A 353 -5.23 -0.77 12.16
N PHE A 354 -6.50 -1.18 12.16
CA PHE A 354 -7.67 -0.32 12.15
C PHE A 354 -8.54 -0.72 13.35
N THR A 355 -8.71 0.18 14.31
CA THR A 355 -9.40 -0.10 15.57
C THR A 355 -10.53 0.90 15.78
N LEU A 356 -11.74 0.40 16.05
CA LEU A 356 -12.88 1.25 16.39
C LEU A 356 -12.95 1.44 17.92
N GLU A 357 -12.79 2.67 18.38
CA GLU A 357 -12.88 3.11 19.77
C GLU A 357 -14.27 3.74 20.02
N ASP A 358 -14.83 3.53 21.22
CA ASP A 358 -15.95 4.34 21.69
C ASP A 358 -15.37 5.63 22.27
N ASN A 359 -16.00 6.79 22.01
CA ASN A 359 -15.57 8.08 22.53
C ASN A 359 -15.73 8.21 24.05
#